data_AF-A0A8J3NVC6-F1
#
_entry.id   AF-A0A8J3NVC6-F1
#
_cell.length_a   1.000
_cell.length_b   1.000
_cell.length_c   1.000
_cell.angle_alpha   90.00
_cell.angle_beta   90.00
_cell.angle_gamma   90.00
#
_symmetry.space_group_name_H-M   'P 1'
#
loop_
_entity.id
_entity.type
_entity.pdbx_description
1 polymer ?
#
loop_
_entity_poly.entity_id
_entity_poly.type
_entity_poly.pdbx_seq_one_letter_code
_entity_poly.pdbx_strand_id
1 'polypeptide(L)'
;MTIDQPTIRVRSLTPALLGVAVLMQVLATRLPDRPVPWGILLELASLLAAAVFLGLAILRPNGSVARFAMRDGAFVTSSRMWRHMTWFWMFAGGSLVTGSLLDGAAEGTDWLDAALGMPVLLVVLLYLVLTALDLPRLELTPEGIRLAHLRTTTVPWAALRPGTPLRPHPNARTLQLISELPELLPQHLRDSRMIDLGWDVHPWLLADAIRWYVDHPGHRASIGTQAELDRLHAAV
;
A
#
# COMPACT_ATOMS: atom_id res chain seq x y z
N MET A 1 -17.62 22.04 -18.21
CA MET A 1 -16.27 22.11 -18.80
C MET A 1 -15.51 20.93 -18.25
N THR A 2 -15.53 19.82 -18.99
CA THR A 2 -15.16 18.48 -18.52
C THR A 2 -13.69 18.26 -18.88
N ILE A 3 -12.80 18.31 -17.89
CA ILE A 3 -11.39 17.96 -18.08
C ILE A 3 -11.30 16.44 -17.94
N ASP A 4 -11.34 15.77 -19.09
CA ASP A 4 -11.02 14.35 -19.22
C ASP A 4 -9.49 14.20 -19.06
N GLN A 5 -9.05 13.77 -17.87
CA GLN A 5 -7.65 13.46 -17.60
C GLN A 5 -7.41 11.94 -17.76
N PRO A 6 -6.40 11.53 -18.55
CA PRO A 6 -6.22 10.15 -19.00
C PRO A 6 -5.61 9.29 -17.88
N THR A 7 -6.44 8.75 -16.99
CA THR A 7 -6.00 7.85 -15.91
C THR A 7 -5.68 6.42 -16.38
N ILE A 8 -5.85 6.11 -17.66
CA ILE A 8 -5.78 4.74 -18.20
C ILE A 8 -4.34 4.24 -18.47
N ARG A 9 -3.31 5.09 -18.56
CA ARG A 9 -1.97 4.61 -19.01
C ARG A 9 -1.04 4.03 -17.95
N VAL A 10 -1.33 4.17 -16.65
CA VAL A 10 -0.34 3.79 -15.61
C VAL A 10 -0.51 2.35 -15.11
N ARG A 11 -1.72 1.79 -15.19
CA ARG A 11 -1.98 0.40 -14.76
C ARG A 11 -1.30 -0.64 -15.66
N SER A 12 -1.07 -0.30 -16.94
CA SER A 12 -0.37 -1.14 -17.91
C SER A 12 1.15 -0.97 -17.93
N LEU A 13 1.67 0.13 -17.35
CA LEU A 13 3.11 0.40 -17.31
C LEU A 13 3.85 -0.53 -16.35
N THR A 14 3.24 -0.88 -15.22
CA THR A 14 3.85 -1.75 -14.20
C THR A 14 4.15 -3.17 -14.70
N PRO A 15 3.20 -3.92 -15.30
CA PRO A 15 3.50 -5.24 -15.86
C PRO A 15 4.45 -5.16 -17.07
N ALA A 16 4.41 -4.07 -17.84
CA ALA A 16 5.35 -3.86 -18.95
C ALA A 16 6.78 -3.66 -18.45
N LEU A 17 6.99 -2.85 -17.40
CA LEU A 17 8.30 -2.65 -16.77
C LEU A 17 8.80 -3.96 -16.12
N LEU A 18 7.91 -4.74 -15.51
CA LEU A 18 8.24 -6.07 -14.97
C LEU A 18 8.70 -7.02 -16.08
N GLY A 19 7.96 -7.09 -17.20
CA GLY A 19 8.32 -7.90 -18.35
C GLY A 19 9.66 -7.50 -18.96
N VAL A 20 9.93 -6.19 -19.07
CA VAL A 20 11.22 -5.68 -19.58
C VAL A 20 12.37 -6.01 -18.63
N ALA A 21 12.20 -5.86 -17.32
CA ALA A 21 13.25 -6.20 -16.35
C ALA A 21 13.60 -7.70 -16.40
N VAL A 22 12.59 -8.58 -16.38
CA VAL A 22 12.78 -10.03 -16.49
C VAL A 22 13.41 -10.41 -17.83
N LEU A 23 12.93 -9.85 -18.94
CA LEU A 23 13.48 -10.11 -20.27
C LEU A 23 14.95 -9.68 -20.36
N MET A 24 15.30 -8.51 -19.84
CA MET A 24 16.69 -8.02 -19.82
C MET A 24 17.59 -8.92 -18.98
N GLN A 25 17.07 -9.47 -17.88
CA GLN A 25 17.81 -10.39 -17.01
C GLN A 25 18.02 -11.76 -17.67
N VAL A 26 17.02 -12.28 -18.38
CA VAL A 26 17.15 -13.51 -19.20
C VAL A 26 18.10 -13.29 -20.39
N LEU A 27 18.06 -12.11 -21.02
CA LEU A 27 18.96 -11.80 -22.13
C LEU A 27 20.41 -11.66 -21.67
N ALA A 28 20.61 -11.17 -20.45
CA ALA A 28 21.92 -11.03 -19.84
C ALA A 28 22.63 -12.37 -19.62
N THR A 29 21.89 -13.41 -19.22
CA THR A 29 22.44 -14.75 -18.92
C THR A 29 22.80 -15.56 -20.17
N ARG A 30 22.41 -15.09 -21.36
CA ARG A 30 22.60 -15.81 -22.63
C ARG A 30 23.82 -15.36 -23.46
N LEU A 31 24.60 -14.39 -22.99
CA LEU A 31 25.70 -13.78 -23.75
C LEU A 31 27.07 -14.22 -23.18
N PRO A 32 27.80 -15.17 -23.83
CA PRO A 32 28.85 -15.97 -23.18
C PRO A 32 30.19 -15.30 -22.87
N ASP A 33 30.53 -14.13 -23.42
CA ASP A 33 31.86 -13.56 -23.25
C ASP A 33 31.75 -12.04 -23.10
N ARG A 34 31.98 -11.50 -21.90
CA ARG A 34 31.92 -10.06 -21.67
C ARG A 34 33.14 -9.52 -20.91
N PRO A 35 33.91 -8.59 -21.51
CA PRO A 35 35.13 -8.01 -20.92
C PRO A 35 34.88 -6.87 -19.90
N VAL A 36 33.64 -6.67 -19.48
CA VAL A 36 33.20 -5.65 -18.49
C VAL A 36 32.27 -6.37 -17.52
N PRO A 37 32.19 -6.00 -16.21
CA PRO A 37 31.25 -6.59 -15.28
C PRO A 37 29.82 -6.13 -15.60
N TRP A 38 29.29 -6.62 -16.71
CA TRP A 38 27.93 -6.32 -17.18
C TRP A 38 26.89 -6.74 -16.14
N GLY A 39 27.21 -7.73 -15.31
CA GLY A 39 26.45 -8.07 -14.10
C GLY A 39 26.29 -6.87 -13.17
N ILE A 40 27.38 -6.17 -12.83
CA ILE A 40 27.33 -4.97 -11.98
C ILE A 40 26.47 -3.87 -12.63
N LEU A 41 26.59 -3.66 -13.95
CA LEU A 41 25.78 -2.66 -14.64
C LEU A 41 24.28 -3.01 -14.62
N LEU A 42 23.92 -4.27 -14.76
CA LEU A 42 22.53 -4.74 -14.69
C LEU A 42 21.98 -4.67 -13.27
N GLU A 43 22.78 -5.01 -12.26
CA GLU A 43 22.41 -4.85 -10.86
C GLU A 43 22.16 -3.38 -10.53
N LEU A 44 23.09 -2.49 -10.89
CA LEU A 44 22.93 -1.04 -10.71
C LEU A 44 21.71 -0.51 -11.45
N ALA A 45 21.43 -1.00 -12.66
CA ALA A 45 20.23 -0.62 -13.40
C ALA A 45 18.95 -1.11 -12.71
N SER A 46 18.94 -2.32 -12.14
CA SER A 46 17.80 -2.86 -11.38
C SER A 46 17.55 -2.09 -10.09
N LEU A 47 18.62 -1.72 -9.36
CA LEU A 47 18.54 -0.88 -8.16
C LEU A 47 18.07 0.52 -8.49
N LEU A 48 18.56 1.11 -9.58
CA LEU A 48 18.10 2.42 -10.06
C LEU A 48 16.62 2.37 -10.44
N ALA A 49 16.18 1.32 -11.15
CA ALA A 49 14.78 1.14 -11.51
C ALA A 49 13.89 0.97 -10.27
N ALA A 50 14.33 0.20 -9.27
CA ALA A 50 13.64 0.03 -8.00
C ALA A 50 13.56 1.35 -7.22
N ALA A 51 14.67 2.11 -7.16
CA ALA A 51 14.73 3.40 -6.49
C ALA A 51 13.85 4.46 -7.18
N VAL A 52 13.85 4.51 -8.52
CA VAL A 52 12.97 5.39 -9.30
C VAL A 52 11.51 4.99 -9.09
N PHE A 53 11.20 3.70 -9.09
CA PHE A 53 9.85 3.21 -8.80
C PHE A 53 9.39 3.60 -7.39
N LEU A 54 10.25 3.43 -6.38
CA LEU A 54 9.96 3.82 -5.00
C LEU A 54 9.80 5.34 -4.89
N GLY A 55 10.68 6.12 -5.51
CA GLY A 55 10.60 7.56 -5.58
C GLY A 55 9.28 8.02 -6.19
N LEU A 56 8.88 7.45 -7.33
CA LEU A 56 7.60 7.76 -7.97
C LEU A 56 6.39 7.31 -7.14
N ALA A 57 6.50 6.21 -6.40
CA ALA A 57 5.45 5.74 -5.49
C ALA A 57 5.28 6.66 -4.27
N ILE A 58 6.39 7.17 -3.71
CA ILE A 58 6.40 8.08 -2.55
C ILE A 58 6.01 9.51 -2.95
N LEU A 59 6.45 9.96 -4.12
CA LEU A 59 6.20 11.31 -4.63
C LEU A 59 4.84 11.44 -5.31
N ARG A 60 4.15 10.33 -5.61
CA ARG A 60 2.79 10.40 -6.12
C ARG A 60 1.86 10.94 -5.03
N PRO A 61 1.03 11.95 -5.32
CA PRO A 61 0.04 12.43 -4.37
C PRO A 61 -0.92 11.29 -3.99
N ASN A 62 -1.16 11.16 -2.69
CA ASN A 62 -2.15 10.24 -2.14
C ASN A 62 -3.55 10.57 -2.70
N GLY A 63 -4.40 9.56 -2.89
CA GLY A 63 -5.84 9.81 -3.11
C GLY A 63 -6.29 10.15 -4.54
N SER A 64 -5.64 9.64 -5.59
CA SER A 64 -6.14 9.85 -6.97
C SER A 64 -7.46 9.13 -7.28
N VAL A 65 -8.00 8.33 -6.35
CA VAL A 65 -9.28 7.64 -6.49
C VAL A 65 -10.19 8.08 -5.34
N ALA A 66 -11.19 8.90 -5.65
CA ALA A 66 -12.11 9.46 -4.67
C ALA A 66 -13.22 8.48 -4.25
N ARG A 67 -12.90 7.19 -3.99
CA ARG A 67 -13.95 6.18 -3.74
C ARG A 67 -13.57 5.13 -2.71
N PHE A 68 -14.49 4.91 -1.78
CA PHE A 68 -14.59 3.68 -1.01
C PHE A 68 -15.11 2.53 -1.89
N ALA A 69 -14.67 1.31 -1.61
CA ALA A 69 -15.32 0.10 -2.08
C ALA A 69 -16.25 -0.44 -0.97
N MET A 70 -17.27 -1.20 -1.34
CA MET A 70 -18.10 -1.91 -0.37
C MET A 70 -17.70 -3.38 -0.33
N ARG A 71 -17.52 -3.94 0.87
CA ARG A 71 -17.27 -5.37 1.06
C ARG A 71 -17.71 -5.79 2.45
N ASP A 72 -18.48 -6.88 2.53
CA ASP A 72 -18.99 -7.49 3.77
C ASP A 72 -19.76 -6.51 4.68
N GLY A 73 -20.54 -5.59 4.10
CA GLY A 73 -21.29 -4.60 4.87
C GLY A 73 -20.45 -3.48 5.47
N ALA A 74 -19.22 -3.27 4.98
CA ALA A 74 -18.34 -2.18 5.38
C ALA A 74 -17.87 -1.35 4.18
N PHE A 75 -17.48 -0.10 4.44
CA PHE A 75 -16.77 0.73 3.46
C PHE A 75 -15.27 0.54 3.61
N VAL A 76 -14.59 0.24 2.51
CA VAL A 76 -13.27 -0.37 2.53
C VAL A 76 -12.32 0.39 1.64
N THR A 77 -11.08 0.52 2.11
CA THR A 77 -9.95 0.98 1.32
C THR A 77 -8.69 0.19 1.66
N SER A 78 -7.94 -0.20 0.63
CA SER A 78 -6.63 -0.85 0.77
C SER A 78 -5.50 0.18 0.82
N SER A 79 -4.37 -0.18 1.44
CA SER A 79 -3.19 0.71 1.45
C SER A 79 -2.45 0.65 0.11
N ARG A 80 -2.45 1.78 -0.63
CA ARG A 80 -1.67 1.96 -1.85
C ARG A 80 -0.16 1.87 -1.57
N MET A 81 0.28 2.46 -0.46
CA MET A 81 1.69 2.52 -0.09
C MET A 81 2.28 1.12 0.11
N TRP A 82 1.55 0.24 0.80
CA TRP A 82 1.95 -1.15 1.01
C TRP A 82 2.05 -1.97 -0.28
N ARG A 83 1.15 -1.72 -1.23
CA ARG A 83 1.20 -2.34 -2.56
C ARG A 83 2.50 -1.99 -3.28
N HIS A 84 2.90 -0.71 -3.25
CA HIS A 84 4.16 -0.26 -3.87
C HIS A 84 5.39 -0.76 -3.13
N MET A 85 5.35 -0.81 -1.80
CA MET A 85 6.42 -1.39 -0.99
C MET A 85 6.63 -2.87 -1.34
N THR A 86 5.54 -3.62 -1.55
CA THR A 86 5.60 -5.02 -2.00
C THR A 86 6.29 -5.15 -3.35
N TRP A 87 5.90 -4.34 -4.34
CA TRP A 87 6.57 -4.33 -5.65
C TRP A 87 8.06 -4.00 -5.51
N PHE A 88 8.41 -2.97 -4.73
CA PHE A 88 9.80 -2.61 -4.48
C PHE A 88 10.61 -3.79 -3.91
N TRP A 89 10.10 -4.47 -2.88
CA TRP A 89 10.78 -5.63 -2.30
C TRP A 89 10.84 -6.83 -3.25
N MET A 90 9.82 -7.04 -4.09
CA MET A 90 9.90 -8.05 -5.16
C MET A 90 11.03 -7.73 -6.14
N PHE A 91 11.21 -6.47 -6.54
CA PHE A 91 12.28 -6.07 -7.46
C PHE A 91 13.65 -6.18 -6.81
N ALA A 92 13.83 -5.57 -5.63
CA ALA A 92 15.09 -5.59 -4.91
C ALA A 92 15.48 -7.01 -4.47
N GLY A 93 14.50 -7.81 -4.03
CA GLY A 93 14.74 -9.19 -3.62
C GLY A 93 15.01 -10.10 -4.81
N GLY A 94 14.26 -9.93 -5.90
CA GLY A 94 14.48 -10.65 -7.15
C GLY A 94 15.87 -10.40 -7.73
N SER A 95 16.34 -9.15 -7.73
CA SER A 95 17.69 -8.83 -8.25
C SER A 95 18.80 -9.49 -7.43
N LEU A 96 18.69 -9.49 -6.10
CA LEU A 96 19.70 -10.06 -5.21
C LEU A 96 19.76 -11.59 -5.26
N VAL A 97 18.61 -12.24 -5.43
CA VAL A 97 18.50 -13.71 -5.40
C VAL A 97 18.78 -14.33 -6.76
N THR A 98 18.47 -13.63 -7.87
CA THR A 98 18.62 -14.22 -9.21
C THR A 98 20.09 -14.43 -9.58
N GLY A 99 20.99 -13.50 -9.22
CA GLY A 99 22.43 -13.66 -9.48
C GLY A 99 23.02 -14.85 -8.72
N SER A 100 22.78 -14.88 -7.40
CA SER A 100 23.28 -15.95 -6.52
C SER A 100 22.73 -17.35 -6.87
N LEU A 101 21.46 -17.46 -7.28
CA LEU A 101 20.89 -18.75 -7.71
C LEU A 101 21.47 -19.26 -9.03
N LEU A 102 21.80 -18.36 -9.96
CA LEU A 102 22.35 -18.73 -11.27
C LEU A 102 23.81 -19.15 -11.16
N ASP A 103 24.60 -18.41 -10.39
CA ASP A 103 26.02 -18.72 -10.15
C ASP A 103 26.14 -20.00 -9.30
N GLY A 104 25.32 -20.13 -8.25
CA GLY A 104 25.28 -21.33 -7.42
C GLY A 104 24.79 -22.59 -8.15
N ALA A 105 24.01 -22.47 -9.21
CA ALA A 105 23.61 -23.62 -10.03
C ALA A 105 24.73 -24.08 -10.99
N ALA A 106 25.63 -23.18 -11.38
CA ALA A 106 26.76 -23.47 -12.26
C ALA A 106 27.97 -24.04 -11.50
N GLU A 107 28.25 -23.53 -10.30
CA GLU A 107 29.49 -23.85 -9.55
C GLU A 107 29.24 -24.72 -8.30
N GLY A 108 27.99 -25.02 -7.97
CA GLY A 108 27.60 -25.65 -6.71
C GLY A 108 27.39 -24.58 -5.64
N THR A 109 26.16 -24.47 -5.15
CA THR A 109 25.75 -23.33 -4.32
C THR A 109 26.43 -23.38 -2.97
N ASP A 110 27.26 -22.40 -2.65
CA ASP A 110 27.83 -22.26 -1.32
C ASP A 110 26.69 -21.99 -0.33
N TRP A 111 26.65 -22.73 0.77
CA TRP A 111 25.55 -22.66 1.75
C TRP A 111 25.36 -21.25 2.34
N LEU A 112 26.40 -20.42 2.30
CA LEU A 112 26.39 -19.01 2.70
C LEU A 112 25.49 -18.16 1.79
N ASP A 113 25.56 -18.36 0.47
CA ASP A 113 24.71 -17.62 -0.49
C ASP A 113 23.25 -18.02 -0.33
N ALA A 114 23.00 -19.32 -0.14
CA ALA A 114 21.68 -19.83 0.18
C ALA A 114 21.14 -19.22 1.50
N ALA A 115 21.99 -19.13 2.53
CA ALA A 115 21.62 -18.55 3.83
C ALA A 115 21.32 -17.04 3.75
N LEU A 116 21.99 -16.30 2.87
CA LEU A 116 21.76 -14.87 2.65
C LEU A 116 20.53 -14.59 1.77
N GLY A 117 20.25 -15.45 0.78
CA GLY A 117 19.08 -15.30 -0.09
C GLY A 117 17.75 -15.67 0.59
N MET A 118 17.78 -16.61 1.54
CA MET A 118 16.58 -17.12 2.21
C MET A 118 15.75 -16.03 2.93
N PRO A 119 16.34 -15.16 3.76
CA PRO A 119 15.60 -14.07 4.42
C PRO A 119 14.93 -13.12 3.42
N VAL A 120 15.60 -12.83 2.31
CA VAL A 120 15.05 -11.96 1.25
C VAL A 120 13.84 -12.62 0.60
N LEU A 121 13.93 -13.89 0.23
CA LEU A 121 12.80 -14.66 -0.29
C LEU A 121 11.64 -14.73 0.70
N LEU A 122 11.94 -14.92 1.98
CA LEU A 122 10.92 -14.97 3.03
C LEU A 122 10.20 -13.62 3.18
N VAL A 123 10.92 -12.51 3.09
CA VAL A 123 10.34 -11.16 3.07
C VAL A 123 9.46 -10.96 1.83
N VAL A 124 9.94 -11.32 0.65
CA VAL A 124 9.16 -11.25 -0.60
C VAL A 124 7.88 -12.07 -0.49
N LEU A 125 7.97 -13.31 -0.02
CA LEU A 125 6.83 -14.20 0.19
C LEU A 125 5.84 -13.62 1.20
N LEU A 126 6.32 -13.10 2.33
CA LEU A 126 5.48 -12.44 3.33
C LEU A 126 4.70 -11.27 2.71
N TYR A 127 5.37 -10.40 1.94
CA TYR A 127 4.70 -9.27 1.28
C TYR A 127 3.69 -9.71 0.21
N LEU A 128 3.97 -10.78 -0.54
CA LEU A 128 3.02 -11.39 -1.48
C LEU A 128 1.77 -11.90 -0.76
N VAL A 129 1.95 -12.61 0.36
CA VAL A 129 0.84 -13.09 1.19
C VAL A 129 0.03 -11.91 1.73
N LEU A 130 0.68 -10.88 2.27
CA LEU A 130 -0.02 -9.69 2.80
C LEU A 130 -0.82 -8.96 1.71
N THR A 131 -0.26 -8.83 0.51
CA THR A 131 -0.95 -8.21 -0.63
C THR A 131 -2.11 -9.06 -1.13
N ALA A 132 -1.95 -10.39 -1.19
CA ALA A 132 -3.01 -11.31 -1.58
C ALA A 132 -4.20 -11.30 -0.59
N LEU A 133 -3.90 -11.05 0.69
CA LEU A 133 -4.90 -10.88 1.75
C LEU A 133 -5.47 -9.45 1.83
N ASP A 134 -5.05 -8.54 0.94
CA ASP A 134 -5.47 -7.13 0.90
C ASP A 134 -5.14 -6.36 2.19
N LEU A 135 -4.03 -6.74 2.87
CA LEU A 135 -3.54 -6.10 4.08
C LEU A 135 -2.43 -5.08 3.76
N PRO A 136 -2.40 -3.92 4.43
CA PRO A 136 -3.40 -3.37 5.36
C PRO A 136 -4.69 -2.93 4.66
N ARG A 137 -5.80 -3.04 5.39
CA ARG A 137 -7.14 -2.60 4.99
C ARG A 137 -7.74 -1.70 6.08
N LEU A 138 -8.33 -0.58 5.67
CA LEU A 138 -9.15 0.27 6.53
C LEU A 138 -10.60 0.07 6.16
N GLU A 139 -11.42 -0.18 7.17
CA GLU A 139 -12.84 -0.43 7.03
C GLU A 139 -13.62 0.51 7.96
N LEU A 140 -14.66 1.12 7.44
CA LEU A 140 -15.67 1.80 8.24
C LEU A 140 -16.82 0.82 8.44
N THR A 141 -17.12 0.49 9.69
CA THR A 141 -18.20 -0.40 10.08
C THR A 141 -19.19 0.35 10.99
N PRO A 142 -20.41 -0.17 11.22
CA PRO A 142 -21.35 0.44 12.16
C PRO A 142 -20.79 0.62 13.58
N GLU A 143 -19.89 -0.26 14.01
CA GLU A 143 -19.28 -0.25 15.34
C GLU A 143 -18.12 0.74 15.46
N GLY A 144 -17.36 0.95 14.37
CA GLY A 144 -16.18 1.81 14.41
C GLY A 144 -15.36 1.84 13.13
N ILE A 145 -14.12 2.31 13.29
CA ILE A 145 -13.08 2.24 12.27
C ILE A 145 -12.26 0.98 12.55
N ARG A 146 -12.31 0.00 11.65
CA ARG A 146 -11.53 -1.22 11.74
C ARG A 146 -10.30 -1.12 10.85
N LEU A 147 -9.12 -1.19 11.46
CA LEU A 147 -7.83 -1.23 10.81
C LEU A 147 -7.35 -2.68 10.82
N ALA A 148 -7.51 -3.37 9.70
CA ALA A 148 -6.99 -4.72 9.52
C ALA A 148 -5.55 -4.64 9.02
N HIS A 149 -4.62 -5.13 9.86
CA HIS A 149 -3.22 -5.33 9.52
C HIS A 149 -2.80 -6.73 10.00
N LEU A 150 -1.54 -6.93 10.40
CA LEU A 150 -1.13 -8.14 11.12
C LEU A 150 -1.92 -8.36 12.42
N ARG A 151 -2.39 -7.26 13.04
CA ARG A 151 -3.34 -7.28 14.15
C ARG A 151 -4.52 -6.38 13.80
N THR A 152 -5.72 -6.94 13.84
CA THR A 152 -6.94 -6.17 13.62
C THR A 152 -7.20 -5.28 14.83
N THR A 153 -7.44 -4.00 14.56
CA THR A 153 -7.60 -2.96 15.56
C THR A 153 -8.90 -2.22 15.28
N THR A 154 -9.82 -2.18 16.23
CA THR A 154 -11.09 -1.45 16.07
C THR A 154 -11.09 -0.23 16.96
N VAL A 155 -11.34 0.94 16.37
CA VAL A 155 -11.55 2.21 17.06
C VAL A 155 -13.06 2.46 17.09
N PRO A 156 -13.72 2.35 18.26
CA PRO A 156 -15.16 2.57 18.33
C PRO A 156 -15.48 4.04 18.06
N TRP A 157 -16.61 4.30 17.39
CA TRP A 157 -17.04 5.68 17.08
C TRP A 157 -17.17 6.55 18.33
N ALA A 158 -17.59 5.96 19.45
CA ALA A 158 -17.74 6.64 20.73
C ALA A 158 -16.40 7.13 21.33
N ALA A 159 -15.26 6.59 20.89
CA ALA A 159 -13.96 7.08 21.33
C ALA A 159 -13.58 8.42 20.66
N LEU A 160 -14.19 8.76 19.52
CA LEU A 160 -13.82 9.93 18.71
C LEU A 160 -14.60 11.17 19.13
N ARG A 161 -13.92 12.31 19.13
CA ARG A 161 -14.53 13.59 19.48
C ARG A 161 -15.37 14.14 18.32
N PRO A 162 -16.61 14.61 18.56
CA PRO A 162 -17.42 15.28 17.55
C PRO A 162 -16.71 16.46 16.88
N GLY A 163 -17.00 16.68 15.59
CA GLY A 163 -16.35 17.67 14.73
C GLY A 163 -14.93 17.30 14.27
N THR A 164 -14.43 16.12 14.64
CA THR A 164 -13.09 15.62 14.27
C THR A 164 -13.21 14.32 13.46
N PRO A 165 -12.21 13.98 12.61
CA PRO A 165 -10.95 14.67 12.36
C PRO A 165 -11.10 15.90 11.46
N LEU A 166 -10.19 16.86 11.59
CA LEU A 166 -10.09 18.00 10.67
C LEU A 166 -9.58 17.52 9.31
N ARG A 167 -9.98 18.21 8.23
CA ARG A 167 -9.48 17.92 6.89
C ARG A 167 -7.95 18.05 6.89
N PRO A 168 -7.21 16.97 6.61
CA PRO A 168 -5.76 17.04 6.59
C PRO A 168 -5.29 17.87 5.40
N HIS A 169 -4.02 18.32 5.40
CA HIS A 169 -3.42 18.90 4.20
C HIS A 169 -3.47 17.86 3.05
N PRO A 170 -3.65 18.25 1.77
CA PRO A 170 -3.68 17.32 0.63
C PRO A 170 -2.50 16.33 0.59
N ASN A 171 -1.33 16.77 1.07
CA ASN A 171 -0.10 15.98 1.11
C ASN A 171 0.19 15.36 2.47
N ALA A 172 -0.74 15.41 3.41
CA ALA A 172 -0.56 14.79 4.71
C ALA A 172 -0.47 13.26 4.56
N ARG A 173 0.49 12.67 5.27
CA ARG A 173 0.67 11.22 5.33
C ARG A 173 -0.05 10.58 6.50
N THR A 174 -0.58 11.37 7.42
CA THR A 174 -1.27 10.90 8.62
C THR A 174 -2.53 11.73 8.86
N LEU A 175 -3.55 11.09 9.39
CA LEU A 175 -4.81 11.67 9.85
C LEU A 175 -4.80 11.61 11.37
N GLN A 176 -4.86 12.76 12.02
CA GLN A 176 -4.91 12.83 13.47
C GLN A 176 -6.32 12.51 13.96
N LEU A 177 -6.44 11.48 14.79
CA LEU A 177 -7.68 11.17 15.51
C LEU A 177 -7.68 11.91 16.84
N ILE A 178 -8.66 12.78 17.04
CA ILE A 178 -8.87 13.42 18.33
C ILE A 178 -9.91 12.58 19.06
N SER A 179 -9.49 12.02 20.19
CA SER A 179 -10.33 11.13 21.00
C SER A 179 -10.81 11.85 22.26
N GLU A 180 -12.09 11.65 22.58
CA GLU A 180 -12.70 12.10 23.84
C GLU A 180 -12.51 11.06 24.95
N LEU A 181 -12.58 9.76 24.60
CA LEU A 181 -12.31 8.64 25.49
C LEU A 181 -11.07 7.86 25.03
N PRO A 182 -9.85 8.33 25.35
CA PRO A 182 -8.61 7.68 24.92
C PRO A 182 -8.45 6.27 25.48
N GLU A 183 -9.09 5.97 26.61
CA GLU A 183 -9.10 4.64 27.24
C GLU A 183 -9.75 3.55 26.37
N LEU A 184 -10.67 3.92 25.48
CA LEU A 184 -11.26 3.01 24.49
C LEU A 184 -10.36 2.79 23.26
N LEU A 185 -9.29 3.58 23.12
CA LEU A 185 -8.33 3.38 22.03
C LEU A 185 -7.35 2.25 22.34
N PRO A 186 -7.01 1.44 21.34
CA PRO A 186 -5.90 0.50 21.39
C PRO A 186 -4.57 1.20 21.73
N GLN A 187 -3.69 0.54 22.47
CA GLN A 187 -2.49 1.17 23.06
C GLN A 187 -1.61 1.91 22.04
N HIS A 188 -1.32 1.31 20.88
CA HIS A 188 -0.51 1.97 19.85
C HIS A 188 -1.18 3.24 19.26
N LEU A 189 -2.52 3.32 19.26
CA LEU A 189 -3.27 4.51 18.83
C LEU A 189 -3.42 5.53 19.95
N ARG A 190 -3.35 5.12 21.22
CA ARG A 190 -3.26 6.06 22.34
C ARG A 190 -1.97 6.88 22.27
N ASP A 191 -0.88 6.22 21.90
CA ASP A 191 0.46 6.81 21.86
C ASP A 191 0.64 7.70 20.62
N SER A 192 0.23 7.25 19.43
CA SER A 192 0.42 8.01 18.19
C SER A 192 -0.75 8.95 17.87
N ARG A 193 -1.99 8.56 18.19
CA ARG A 193 -3.25 9.23 17.80
C ARG A 193 -3.35 9.53 16.30
N MET A 194 -2.65 8.75 15.48
CA MET A 194 -2.53 8.96 14.04
C MET A 194 -2.92 7.70 13.27
N ILE A 195 -3.71 7.87 12.21
CA ILE A 195 -3.94 6.85 11.18
C ILE A 195 -3.12 7.24 9.96
N ASP A 196 -2.31 6.33 9.42
CA ASP A 196 -1.60 6.58 8.16
C ASP A 196 -2.59 6.80 7.01
N LEU A 197 -2.38 7.81 6.16
CA LEU A 197 -3.22 8.16 5.00
C LEU A 197 -2.79 7.48 3.70
N GLY A 198 -1.95 6.44 3.78
CA GLY A 198 -1.45 5.69 2.62
C GLY A 198 -2.50 4.83 1.91
N TRP A 199 -3.77 5.21 1.97
CA TRP A 199 -4.94 4.51 1.43
C TRP A 199 -5.26 4.95 0.00
N ASP A 200 -5.98 4.11 -0.74
CA ASP A 200 -6.44 4.45 -2.09
C ASP A 200 -7.51 5.55 -2.13
N VAL A 201 -8.19 5.80 -1.01
CA VAL A 201 -9.22 6.86 -0.85
C VAL A 201 -8.60 8.25 -0.66
N HIS A 202 -9.27 9.29 -1.16
CA HIS A 202 -8.86 10.67 -0.93
C HIS A 202 -8.87 11.02 0.57
N PRO A 203 -7.80 11.62 1.14
CA PRO A 203 -7.71 11.93 2.57
C PRO A 203 -8.86 12.78 3.12
N TRP A 204 -9.35 13.74 2.33
CA TRP A 204 -10.50 14.56 2.72
C TRP A 204 -11.80 13.79 2.77
N LEU A 205 -12.04 12.89 1.80
CA LEU A 205 -13.23 12.05 1.80
C LEU A 205 -13.24 11.14 3.03
N LEU A 206 -12.08 10.57 3.39
CA LEU A 206 -11.96 9.77 4.61
C LEU A 206 -12.23 10.60 5.87
N ALA A 207 -11.60 11.78 5.99
CA ALA A 207 -11.79 12.67 7.13
C ALA A 207 -13.26 13.14 7.27
N ASP A 208 -13.88 13.52 6.16
CA ASP A 208 -15.28 13.97 6.12
C ASP A 208 -16.26 12.84 6.41
N ALA A 209 -16.02 11.63 5.90
CA ALA A 209 -16.83 10.46 6.22
C ALA A 209 -16.76 10.13 7.71
N ILE A 210 -15.55 10.07 8.30
CA ILE A 210 -15.36 9.83 9.73
C ILE A 210 -16.09 10.91 10.54
N ARG A 211 -15.85 12.19 10.22
CA ARG A 211 -16.49 13.32 10.92
C ARG A 211 -18.01 13.23 10.85
N TRP A 212 -18.57 12.93 9.67
CA TRP A 212 -20.01 12.76 9.50
C TRP A 212 -20.59 11.68 10.41
N TYR A 213 -19.98 10.49 10.48
CA TYR A 213 -20.48 9.38 11.31
C TYR A 213 -20.26 9.59 12.80
N VAL A 214 -19.24 10.34 13.19
CA VAL A 214 -19.07 10.76 14.57
C VAL A 214 -20.22 11.70 14.96
N ASP A 215 -20.51 12.71 14.12
CA ASP A 215 -21.54 13.72 14.38
C ASP A 215 -22.98 13.17 14.23
N HIS A 216 -23.18 12.14 13.41
CA HIS A 216 -24.51 11.57 13.10
C HIS A 216 -24.59 10.08 13.43
N PRO A 217 -24.73 9.70 14.72
CA PRO A 217 -24.74 8.30 15.15
C PRO A 217 -25.83 7.45 14.49
N GLY A 218 -26.98 8.04 14.14
CA GLY A 218 -28.08 7.33 13.46
C GLY A 218 -27.71 6.81 12.06
N HIS A 219 -26.72 7.40 11.40
CA HIS A 219 -26.25 6.97 10.07
C HIS A 219 -25.20 5.84 10.12
N ARG A 220 -24.73 5.46 11.31
CA ARG A 220 -23.73 4.38 11.43
C ARG A 220 -24.30 3.03 10.99
N ALA A 221 -25.58 2.79 11.24
CA ALA A 221 -26.27 1.57 10.82
C ALA A 221 -26.43 1.45 9.29
N SER A 222 -26.36 2.56 8.55
CA SER A 222 -26.41 2.55 7.08
C SER A 222 -25.04 2.37 6.43
N ILE A 223 -23.96 2.32 7.21
CA ILE A 223 -22.62 1.98 6.71
C ILE A 223 -22.69 0.60 6.06
N GLY A 224 -22.10 0.47 4.86
CA GLY A 224 -22.17 -0.76 4.08
C GLY A 224 -23.40 -0.90 3.20
N THR A 225 -24.24 0.12 3.06
CA THR A 225 -25.35 0.16 2.09
C THR A 225 -24.99 0.98 0.85
N GLN A 226 -25.61 0.65 -0.30
CA GLN A 226 -25.27 1.30 -1.56
C GLN A 226 -25.71 2.76 -1.58
N ALA A 227 -26.90 3.05 -1.04
CA ALA A 227 -27.42 4.41 -0.92
C ALA A 227 -26.48 5.31 -0.11
N GLU A 228 -25.88 4.78 0.96
CA GLU A 228 -24.95 5.54 1.78
C GLU A 228 -23.58 5.71 1.10
N LEU A 229 -23.13 4.74 0.31
CA LEU A 229 -21.94 4.88 -0.53
C LEU A 229 -22.12 5.98 -1.58
N ASP A 230 -23.28 6.00 -2.25
CA ASP A 230 -23.61 7.00 -3.27
C ASP A 230 -23.69 8.40 -2.65
N ARG A 231 -24.25 8.53 -1.44
CA ARG A 231 -24.28 9.78 -0.66
C ARG A 231 -22.86 10.28 -0.35
N LEU A 232 -21.97 9.39 0.11
CA LEU A 232 -20.58 9.75 0.40
C LEU A 232 -19.83 10.22 -0.86
N HIS A 233 -20.10 9.62 -2.02
CA HIS A 233 -19.48 10.03 -3.28
C HIS A 233 -20.06 11.35 -3.82
N ALA A 234 -21.33 11.66 -3.52
CA ALA A 234 -21.96 12.93 -3.91
C ALA A 234 -21.53 14.12 -3.03
N ALA A 235 -20.99 13.87 -1.85
CA ALA A 235 -20.57 14.90 -0.89
C ALA A 235 -19.14 15.45 -1.14
N VAL A 236 -18.43 14.92 -2.13
CA VAL A 236 -17.03 15.26 -2.49
C VAL A 236 -16.97 15.92 -3.86
#